data_AF-A0A2V8C3F2-F1
#
_entry.id   AF-A0A2V8C3F2-F1
#
_cell.length_a   1.000
_cell.length_b   1.000
_cell.length_c   1.000
_cell.angle_alpha   90.00
_cell.angle_beta   90.00
_cell.angle_gamma   90.00
#
_symmetry.space_group_name_H-M   'P 1'
#
loop_
_entity.id
_entity.type
_entity.pdbx_description
1 polymer ?
#
loop_
_entity_poly.entity_id
_entity_poly.type
_entity_poly.pdbx_seq_one_letter_code
_entity_poly.pdbx_strand_id
1 'polypeptide(L)'
;MRRDDRRLAGYVVFYAMADGGVVTDLLCEEPSGPILHNLLLGFCSRMKSEGHVWVNLFYTGMPAFEDQVEAIGFRRGKHKVTLLAYVNPDADAGFRRDMLDKNNW
;
A
#
# COMPACT_ATOMS: atom_id res chain seq x y z
N MET A 1 15.85 -3.72 19.90
CA MET A 1 16.09 -3.89 18.46
C MET A 1 17.55 -3.63 18.17
N ARG A 2 18.30 -4.61 17.68
CA ARG A 2 19.74 -4.50 17.37
C ARG A 2 19.90 -3.64 16.11
N ARG A 3 20.64 -2.53 16.22
CA ARG A 3 20.74 -1.46 15.20
C ARG A 3 21.77 -1.75 14.09
N ASP A 4 22.43 -2.92 14.13
CA ASP A 4 23.69 -3.18 13.39
C ASP A 4 23.63 -4.20 12.25
N ASP A 5 22.50 -4.88 12.02
CA ASP A 5 22.48 -5.99 11.06
C ASP A 5 22.37 -5.55 9.58
N ARG A 6 22.39 -4.23 9.29
CA ARG A 6 22.20 -3.63 7.94
C ARG A 6 21.00 -4.19 7.17
N ARG A 7 20.00 -4.72 7.87
CA ARG A 7 18.79 -5.30 7.27
C ARG A 7 17.86 -4.20 6.77
N LEU A 8 17.21 -4.47 5.64
CA LEU A 8 16.18 -3.59 5.11
C LEU A 8 14.93 -3.68 6.00
N ALA A 9 14.62 -2.59 6.69
CA ALA A 9 13.49 -2.52 7.63
C ALA A 9 12.14 -2.19 6.95
N GLY A 10 12.17 -1.68 5.72
CA GLY A 10 10.97 -1.35 4.94
C GLY A 10 11.29 -0.62 3.63
N TYR A 11 10.29 -0.50 2.77
CA TYR A 11 10.37 0.19 1.48
C TYR A 11 9.03 0.79 1.06
N VAL A 12 9.08 1.79 0.17
CA VAL A 12 7.93 2.38 -0.54
C VAL A 12 8.17 2.20 -2.03
N VAL A 13 7.20 1.64 -2.75
CA VAL A 13 7.17 1.63 -4.21
C VAL A 13 6.11 2.62 -4.67
N PHE A 14 6.48 3.49 -5.61
CA PHE A 14 5.60 4.55 -6.08
C PHE A 14 5.83 4.87 -7.55
N TYR A 15 4.87 5.58 -8.15
CA TYR A 15 5.08 6.35 -9.37
C TYR A 15 4.78 7.82 -9.12
N ALA A 16 5.56 8.70 -9.74
CA ALA A 16 5.34 10.14 -9.72
C ALA A 16 4.37 10.55 -10.83
N MET A 17 3.50 11.49 -10.51
CA MET A 17 2.64 12.24 -11.42
C MET A 17 3.13 13.70 -11.47
N ALA A 18 2.58 14.51 -12.38
CA ALA A 18 3.01 15.90 -12.56
C ALA A 18 2.98 16.72 -11.24
N ASP A 19 2.00 16.46 -10.37
CA ASP A 19 1.78 17.19 -9.13
C ASP A 19 1.70 16.30 -7.88
N GLY A 20 1.95 14.99 -7.99
CA GLY A 20 1.87 14.10 -6.84
C GLY A 20 2.54 12.75 -7.00
N GLY A 21 2.37 11.89 -5.99
CA GLY A 21 2.94 10.54 -5.96
C GLY A 21 1.92 9.50 -5.55
N VAL A 22 1.89 8.36 -6.22
CA VAL A 22 1.01 7.24 -5.86
C VAL A 22 1.86 6.07 -5.39
N VAL A 23 1.68 5.70 -4.13
CA VAL A 23 2.27 4.51 -3.53
C VAL A 23 1.49 3.29 -3.99
N THR A 24 2.19 2.39 -4.69
CA THR A 24 1.64 1.14 -5.23
C THR A 24 1.93 -0.05 -4.33
N ASP A 25 3.01 0.00 -3.55
CA ASP A 25 3.35 -1.01 -2.57
C ASP A 25 4.11 -0.39 -1.39
N LEU A 26 3.92 -0.97 -0.21
CA LEU A 26 4.52 -0.53 1.04
C LEU A 26 4.73 -1.74 1.94
N LEU A 27 5.99 -1.97 2.31
CA LEU A 27 6.34 -3.01 3.26
C LEU A 27 7.17 -2.42 4.39
N CYS A 28 6.89 -2.87 5.61
CA CYS A 28 7.70 -2.65 6.79
C CYS A 28 7.75 -3.96 7.60
N GLU A 29 8.82 -4.18 8.36
CA GLU A 29 8.93 -5.35 9.25
C GLU A 29 7.73 -5.45 10.22
N GLU A 30 7.20 -4.30 10.65
CA GLU A 30 6.01 -4.20 11.47
C GLU A 30 4.95 -3.34 10.76
N PRO A 31 3.66 -3.75 10.76
CA PRO A 31 2.57 -3.00 10.12
C PRO A 31 2.18 -1.73 10.90
N SER A 32 2.83 -1.48 12.04
CA SER A 32 2.68 -0.28 12.86
C SER A 32 4.01 0.06 13.52
N GLY A 33 4.15 1.31 13.98
CA GLY A 33 5.32 1.74 14.75
C GLY A 33 6.29 2.66 14.01
N PRO A 34 7.45 2.98 14.64
CA PRO A 34 8.29 4.09 14.24
C PRO A 34 8.91 3.96 12.84
N ILE A 35 9.16 2.73 12.37
CA ILE A 35 9.75 2.49 11.05
C ILE A 35 8.78 2.94 9.95
N LEU A 36 7.51 2.54 10.03
CA LEU A 36 6.46 2.96 9.10
C LEU A 36 6.31 4.48 9.08
N HIS A 37 6.27 5.11 10.25
CA HIS A 37 6.15 6.56 10.39
C HIS A 37 7.31 7.29 9.73
N ASN A 38 8.55 6.90 10.06
CA ASN A 38 9.75 7.51 9.50
C ASN A 38 9.83 7.33 7.98
N LEU A 39 9.45 6.15 7.49
CA LEU A 39 9.45 5.83 6.06
C LEU A 39 8.45 6.72 5.29
N LEU A 40 7.21 6.81 5.76
CA LEU A 40 6.18 7.64 5.11
C LEU A 40 6.47 9.14 5.23
N LEU A 41 6.94 9.62 6.39
CA LEU A 41 7.33 11.02 6.57
C LEU A 41 8.54 11.38 5.69
N GLY A 42 9.54 10.51 5.62
CA GLY A 42 10.70 10.68 4.74
C GLY A 42 10.29 10.73 3.27
N PHE A 43 9.39 9.84 2.86
CA PHE A 43 8.84 9.85 1.51
C PHE A 43 8.08 11.16 1.22
N CYS A 44 7.14 11.57 2.07
CA CYS A 44 6.41 12.83 1.91
C CYS A 44 7.34 14.05 1.88
N SER A 45 8.37 14.07 2.71
CA SER A 45 9.40 15.13 2.70
C SER A 45 10.13 15.19 1.37
N ARG A 46 10.51 14.03 0.81
CA ARG A 46 11.16 13.95 -0.50
C ARG A 46 10.23 14.43 -1.62
N MET A 47 8.98 13.94 -1.66
CA MET A 47 8.00 14.34 -2.67
C MET A 47 7.78 15.86 -2.65
N LYS A 48 7.65 16.44 -1.45
CA LYS A 48 7.54 17.90 -1.28
C LYS A 48 8.77 18.64 -1.82
N SER A 49 9.97 18.13 -1.58
CA SER A 49 11.22 18.75 -2.08
C SER A 49 11.31 18.73 -3.61
N GLU A 50 10.61 17.80 -4.26
CA GLU A 50 10.50 17.69 -5.72
C GLU A 50 9.32 18.51 -6.30
N GLY A 51 8.56 19.21 -5.45
CA GLY A 51 7.45 20.09 -5.87
C GLY A 51 6.09 19.40 -5.93
N HIS A 52 5.97 18.14 -5.52
CA HIS A 52 4.69 17.43 -5.44
C HIS A 52 3.83 17.98 -4.30
N VAL A 53 2.52 18.09 -4.54
CA VAL A 53 1.55 18.69 -3.61
C VAL A 53 0.62 17.66 -2.96
N TRP A 54 0.59 16.43 -3.46
CA TRP A 54 -0.18 15.34 -2.85
C TRP A 54 0.53 13.99 -2.94
N VAL A 55 0.20 13.09 -2.01
CA VAL A 55 0.60 11.68 -2.01
C VAL A 55 -0.65 10.82 -1.80
N ASN A 56 -0.79 9.76 -2.59
CA ASN A 56 -1.85 8.77 -2.48
C ASN A 56 -1.24 7.42 -2.07
N LEU A 57 -1.94 6.69 -1.20
CA LEU A 57 -1.59 5.36 -0.73
C LEU A 57 -2.85 4.49 -0.76
N PHE A 58 -2.75 3.35 -1.42
CA PHE A 58 -3.80 2.34 -1.38
C PHE A 58 -3.60 1.45 -0.15
N TYR A 59 -4.68 1.22 0.61
CA TYR A 59 -4.69 0.28 1.72
C TYR A 59 -6.01 -0.49 1.71
N THR A 60 -5.95 -1.76 2.13
CA THR A 60 -7.12 -2.64 2.21
C THR A 60 -7.41 -3.03 3.65
N GLY A 61 -8.42 -2.39 4.25
CA GLY A 61 -9.20 -2.99 5.34
C GLY A 61 -8.44 -3.36 6.63
N MET A 62 -7.36 -2.67 6.99
CA MET A 62 -6.69 -2.84 8.29
C MET A 62 -6.86 -1.57 9.15
N PRO A 63 -7.81 -1.54 10.11
CA PRO A 63 -8.09 -0.35 10.93
C PRO A 63 -6.86 0.19 11.68
N ALA A 64 -6.04 -0.71 12.23
CA ALA A 64 -4.82 -0.31 12.92
C ALA A 64 -3.85 0.44 11.99
N PHE A 65 -3.78 0.04 10.71
CA PHE A 65 -2.94 0.73 9.72
C PHE A 65 -3.54 2.08 9.33
N GLU A 66 -4.88 2.16 9.19
CA GLU A 66 -5.61 3.41 8.96
C GLU A 66 -5.32 4.44 10.06
N ASP A 67 -5.43 4.04 11.34
CA ASP A 67 -5.11 4.89 12.48
C ASP A 67 -3.65 5.40 12.43
N GLN A 68 -2.71 4.55 12.01
CA GLN A 68 -1.31 4.96 11.88
C GLN A 68 -1.11 6.01 10.79
N VAL A 69 -1.68 5.81 9.60
CA VAL A 69 -1.50 6.77 8.49
C VAL A 69 -2.26 8.08 8.76
N GLU A 70 -3.40 8.03 9.45
CA GLU A 70 -4.08 9.24 9.91
C GLU A 70 -3.27 10.02 10.95
N ALA A 71 -2.58 9.34 11.87
CA ALA A 71 -1.67 9.98 12.83
C ALA A 71 -0.48 10.67 12.15
N ILE A 72 -0.04 10.17 10.98
CA ILE A 72 1.00 10.79 10.14
C ILE A 72 0.45 12.02 9.39
N GLY A 73 -0.87 12.11 9.22
CA GLY A 73 -1.55 13.23 8.55
C GLY A 73 -2.16 12.87 7.19
N PHE A 74 -2.14 11.60 6.79
CA PHE A 74 -2.95 11.14 5.66
C PHE A 74 -4.43 11.26 6.01
N ARG A 75 -5.25 11.47 4.99
CA ARG A 75 -6.71 11.51 5.13
C ARG A 75 -7.33 10.60 4.10
N ARG A 76 -8.42 9.95 4.50
CA ARG A 76 -9.22 9.14 3.58
C ARG A 76 -9.69 9.98 2.40
N GLY A 77 -9.22 9.64 1.21
CA GLY A 77 -9.67 10.25 -0.03
C GLY A 77 -11.12 9.89 -0.35
N LYS A 78 -11.79 10.70 -1.16
CA LYS A 78 -13.17 10.42 -1.65
C LYS A 78 -13.20 9.45 -2.83
N HIS A 79 -12.04 9.01 -3.32
CA HIS A 79 -11.93 8.13 -4.47
C HIS A 79 -12.19 6.68 -4.05
N LYS A 80 -13.20 6.04 -4.66
CA LYS A 80 -13.43 4.59 -4.57
C LYS A 80 -12.37 3.90 -5.43
N VAL A 81 -11.57 3.02 -4.85
CA VAL A 81 -10.55 2.27 -5.59
C VAL A 81 -11.09 0.87 -5.86
N THR A 82 -11.11 0.48 -7.12
CA THR A 82 -11.64 -0.81 -7.58
C THR A 82 -10.55 -1.88 -7.51
N LEU A 83 -10.75 -2.92 -6.69
CA LEU A 83 -10.00 -4.17 -6.78
C LEU A 83 -10.65 -5.05 -7.85
N LEU A 84 -9.91 -5.43 -8.88
CA LEU A 84 -10.38 -6.38 -9.89
C LEU A 84 -9.37 -7.52 -10.05
N ALA A 85 -9.81 -8.69 -9.60
CA ALA A 85 -9.17 -9.96 -9.84
C ALA A 85 -9.99 -10.74 -10.89
N TYR A 86 -9.31 -11.50 -11.74
CA TYR A 86 -9.93 -12.36 -12.75
C TYR A 86 -9.56 -13.82 -12.51
N VAL A 87 -10.46 -14.74 -12.88
CA VAL A 87 -10.23 -16.18 -12.76
C VAL A 87 -9.23 -16.66 -13.81
N ASN A 88 -8.35 -17.59 -13.40
CA ASN A 88 -7.33 -18.17 -14.27
C ASN A 88 -7.95 -18.87 -15.49
N PRO A 89 -7.69 -18.40 -16.73
CA PRO A 89 -8.31 -18.95 -17.93
C PRO A 89 -7.72 -20.29 -18.40
N ASP A 90 -6.58 -20.76 -17.87
CA ASP A 90 -5.92 -22.01 -18.27
C ASP A 90 -6.04 -23.12 -17.23
N ALA A 91 -6.41 -22.76 -16.00
CA ALA A 91 -6.69 -23.75 -14.96
C ALA A 91 -7.72 -24.78 -15.46
N ASP A 92 -7.69 -26.01 -14.97
CA ASP A 92 -8.53 -27.03 -15.58
C ASP A 92 -10.02 -26.64 -15.58
N ALA A 93 -10.80 -27.19 -16.50
CA ALA A 93 -12.21 -26.82 -16.62
C ALA A 93 -13.04 -27.13 -15.36
N GLY A 94 -12.55 -28.00 -14.48
CA GLY A 94 -13.01 -28.19 -13.11
C GLY A 94 -12.62 -27.00 -12.25
N PHE A 95 -11.32 -26.70 -12.05
CA PHE A 95 -10.91 -25.52 -11.27
C PHE A 95 -11.52 -24.20 -11.75
N ARG A 96 -11.63 -23.96 -13.06
CA ARG A 96 -12.31 -22.76 -13.59
C ARG A 96 -13.79 -22.80 -13.29
N ARG A 97 -14.44 -23.97 -13.43
CA ARG A 97 -15.82 -24.12 -12.99
C ARG A 97 -15.94 -23.88 -11.51
N ASP A 98 -14.99 -24.32 -10.69
CA ASP A 98 -15.02 -24.25 -9.24
C ASP A 98 -14.70 -22.83 -8.74
N MET A 99 -13.70 -22.15 -9.30
CA MET A 99 -13.40 -20.73 -9.06
C MET A 99 -14.50 -19.81 -9.58
N LEU A 100 -15.18 -20.19 -10.67
CA LEU A 100 -16.36 -19.49 -11.18
C LEU A 100 -17.67 -20.09 -10.63
N ASP A 101 -17.60 -21.13 -9.78
CA ASP A 101 -18.79 -21.81 -9.26
C ASP A 101 -19.32 -20.90 -8.17
N LYS A 102 -20.54 -20.45 -8.38
CA LYS A 102 -21.25 -19.61 -7.42
C LYS A 102 -21.42 -20.28 -6.04
N ASN A 103 -21.25 -21.60 -5.93
CA ASN A 103 -21.40 -22.34 -4.68
C ASN A 103 -20.09 -22.42 -3.84
N ASN A 104 -18.95 -21.91 -4.31
CA ASN A 104 -17.61 -22.07 -3.68
C ASN A 104 -17.03 -20.81 -2.99
N TRP A 105 -17.71 -19.67 -3.01
CA TRP A 105 -17.26 -18.39 -2.43
C TRP A 105 -18.09 -18.00 -1.21
#